data_AF-A0A1H8C245-F1
#
_entry.id   AF-A0A1H8C245-F1
#
_cell.length_a   1.000
_cell.length_b   1.000
_cell.length_c   1.000
_cell.angle_alpha   90.00
_cell.angle_beta   90.00
_cell.angle_gamma   90.00
#
_symmetry.space_group_name_H-M   'P 1'
#
loop_
_entity.id
_entity.type
_entity.pdbx_description
1 polymer ?
#
loop_
_entity_poly.entity_id
_entity_poly.type
_entity_poly.pdbx_seq_one_letter_code
_entity_poly.pdbx_strand_id
1 'polypeptide(L)'
;MGALSRIDMPQLRSNPQRKQSMSNIPASITCPHCGDEFPFRSNKKFCSPSCRKLSAQRDQRKKQPVNATNSPDEKRKQHEVFELAARMAETLYSMPPFQRLGYIEEVVQLARSGNCPRVRQILTMPALIRPNPDKKHLFPRGCRSYCTISQAADRYCLISPWNSGVAAVVRGKVSEPPTGEINEVMALAA
;
A
#
# COMPACT_ATOMS: atom_id res chain seq x y z
N MET A 1 84.63 45.62 46.58
CA MET A 1 85.33 46.14 45.38
C MET A 1 85.15 45.13 44.25
N GLY A 2 84.75 45.59 43.06
CA GLY A 2 84.72 44.83 41.79
C GLY A 2 83.46 43.96 41.58
N ALA A 3 82.45 44.38 40.81
CA ALA A 3 82.36 44.44 39.33
C ALA A 3 82.26 43.05 38.66
N LEU A 4 81.50 42.76 37.61
CA LEU A 4 80.43 43.39 36.84
C LEU A 4 79.93 42.25 35.91
N SER A 5 78.62 42.08 35.84
CA SER A 5 77.80 41.54 34.74
C SER A 5 78.46 41.14 33.41
N ARG A 6 78.08 39.95 32.90
CA ARG A 6 77.96 39.68 31.46
C ARG A 6 76.55 39.22 31.10
N ILE A 7 76.03 39.86 30.07
CA ILE A 7 74.70 39.72 29.48
C ILE A 7 74.79 38.62 28.41
N ASP A 8 73.97 37.58 28.50
CA ASP A 8 73.78 36.59 27.44
C ASP A 8 72.49 36.88 26.67
N MET A 9 72.65 37.08 25.36
CA MET A 9 71.57 37.37 24.42
C MET A 9 71.16 36.06 23.71
N PRO A 10 69.89 35.62 23.76
CA PRO A 10 69.49 34.40 23.07
C PRO A 10 69.20 34.68 21.59
N GLN A 11 69.94 33.95 20.74
CA GLN A 11 69.80 33.85 19.29
C GLN A 11 68.41 33.30 18.90
N LEU A 12 67.73 34.03 18.01
CA LEU A 12 66.51 33.61 17.31
C LEU A 12 66.81 32.41 16.40
N ARG A 13 66.39 31.20 16.81
CA ARG A 13 66.33 30.04 15.92
C ARG A 13 65.02 30.08 15.13
N SER A 14 65.13 30.37 13.84
CA SER A 14 64.07 30.19 12.85
C SER A 14 63.75 28.70 12.70
N ASN A 15 62.52 28.32 13.00
CA ASN A 15 62.03 26.95 12.90
C ASN A 15 61.44 26.71 11.50
N PRO A 16 61.88 25.69 10.74
CA PRO A 16 61.46 25.50 9.36
C PRO A 16 60.07 24.86 9.27
N GLN A 17 59.22 25.50 8.47
CA GLN A 17 58.10 24.93 7.71
C GLN A 17 57.27 23.82 8.38
N ARG A 18 56.20 24.27 9.05
CA ARG A 18 54.97 23.52 9.31
C ARG A 18 54.42 22.99 7.98
N LYS A 19 54.59 21.70 7.72
CA LYS A 19 54.01 20.98 6.57
C LYS A 19 52.51 21.27 6.55
N GLN A 20 52.07 21.91 5.47
CA GLN A 20 50.68 22.20 5.20
C GLN A 20 49.91 20.88 5.14
N SER A 21 48.84 20.82 5.93
CA SER A 21 47.92 19.70 6.01
C SER A 21 47.30 19.43 4.65
N MET A 22 47.58 18.26 4.09
CA MET A 22 46.78 17.68 3.02
C MET A 22 45.30 17.72 3.44
N SER A 23 44.46 18.27 2.58
CA SER A 23 43.01 18.28 2.69
C SER A 23 42.49 16.85 2.91
N ASN A 24 42.15 16.55 4.17
CA ASN A 24 41.47 15.32 4.57
C ASN A 24 40.04 15.39 4.00
N ILE A 25 39.87 15.04 2.72
CA ILE A 25 38.54 14.81 2.16
C ILE A 25 38.05 13.53 2.85
N PRO A 26 37.01 13.61 3.71
CA PRO A 26 36.51 12.40 4.35
C PRO A 26 36.01 11.48 3.24
N ALA A 27 36.54 10.26 3.17
CA ALA A 27 35.99 9.24 2.30
C ALA A 27 34.47 9.20 2.52
N SER A 28 33.67 9.29 1.47
CA SER A 28 32.22 9.12 1.55
C SER A 28 31.86 7.68 1.23
N ILE A 29 30.77 7.19 1.80
CA ILE A 29 30.20 5.87 1.51
C ILE A 29 28.69 6.02 1.27
N THR A 30 28.16 5.20 0.38
CA THR A 30 26.74 5.20 0.00
C THR A 30 25.91 4.34 0.95
N CYS A 31 24.75 4.83 1.38
CA CYS A 31 23.84 4.06 2.20
C CYS A 31 23.13 2.97 1.38
N PRO A 32 23.14 1.69 1.80
CA PRO A 32 22.51 0.60 1.05
C PRO A 32 20.97 0.65 1.08
N HIS A 33 20.38 1.54 1.89
CA HIS A 33 18.92 1.68 1.98
C HIS A 33 18.37 2.80 1.08
N CYS A 34 18.86 4.03 1.24
CA CYS A 34 18.36 5.20 0.52
C CYS A 34 19.24 5.63 -0.66
N GLY A 35 20.49 5.14 -0.75
CA GLY A 35 21.44 5.58 -1.78
C GLY A 35 22.17 6.89 -1.46
N ASP A 36 21.89 7.53 -0.31
CA ASP A 36 22.55 8.79 0.05
C ASP A 36 24.02 8.57 0.43
N GLU A 37 24.88 9.51 0.03
CA GLU A 37 26.27 9.56 0.47
C GLU A 37 26.40 10.15 1.87
N PHE A 38 27.26 9.56 2.69
CA PHE A 38 27.56 10.08 4.03
C PHE A 38 29.05 9.88 4.40
N PRO A 39 29.58 10.66 5.35
CA PRO A 39 30.97 10.55 5.75
C PRO A 39 31.28 9.16 6.31
N PHE A 40 32.32 8.53 5.77
CA PHE A 40 32.77 7.21 6.18
C PHE A 40 33.16 7.20 7.65
N ARG A 41 32.63 6.23 8.38
CA ARG A 41 33.13 5.79 9.68
C ARG A 41 33.11 4.28 9.65
N SER A 42 34.19 3.62 10.10
CA SER A 42 34.35 2.16 10.03
C SER A 42 33.14 1.36 10.53
N ASN A 43 32.46 1.85 11.57
CA ASN A 43 31.30 1.20 12.18
C ASN A 43 29.94 1.66 11.64
N LYS A 44 29.90 2.61 10.69
CA LYS A 44 28.66 3.23 10.20
C LYS A 44 28.37 2.77 8.77
N LYS A 45 27.42 1.85 8.62
CA LYS A 45 26.93 1.33 7.32
C LYS A 45 25.73 2.10 6.74
N PHE A 46 25.01 2.86 7.57
CA PHE A 46 23.79 3.57 7.17
C PHE A 46 23.91 5.05 7.46
N CYS A 47 23.32 5.90 6.62
CA CYS A 47 23.35 7.36 6.80
C CYS A 47 22.70 7.78 8.12
N SER A 48 21.62 7.09 8.53
CA SER A 48 20.82 7.39 9.73
C SER A 48 20.32 6.13 10.46
N PRO A 49 19.96 6.24 11.76
CA PRO A 49 19.29 5.16 12.50
C PRO A 49 17.98 4.71 11.84
N SER A 50 17.24 5.63 11.22
CA SER A 50 16.00 5.33 10.49
C SER A 50 16.27 4.43 9.29
N CYS A 51 17.28 4.73 8.46
CA CYS A 51 17.65 3.87 7.33
C CYS A 51 18.12 2.49 7.79
N ARG A 52 18.85 2.40 8.90
CA ARG A 52 19.22 1.11 9.51
C ARG A 52 17.97 0.31 9.92
N LYS A 53 17.01 0.95 10.60
CA LYS A 53 15.76 0.31 11.03
C LYS A 53 14.91 -0.15 9.84
N LEU A 54 14.76 0.69 8.83
CA LEU A 54 13.98 0.36 7.62
C LEU A 54 14.63 -0.78 6.83
N SER A 55 15.97 -0.78 6.69
CA SER A 55 16.69 -1.91 6.06
C SER A 55 16.46 -3.21 6.82
N ALA A 56 16.62 -3.21 8.14
CA ALA A 56 16.37 -4.39 8.97
C ALA A 56 14.91 -4.86 8.87
N GLN A 57 13.94 -3.94 8.88
CA GLN A 57 12.53 -4.27 8.69
C GLN A 57 12.26 -4.85 7.31
N ARG A 58 12.88 -4.32 6.25
CA ARG A 58 12.74 -4.86 4.89
C ARG A 58 13.26 -6.29 4.81
N ASP A 59 14.42 -6.56 5.39
CA ASP A 59 14.99 -7.91 5.42
C ASP A 59 14.18 -8.86 6.29
N GLN A 60 13.64 -8.38 7.41
CA GLN A 60 12.69 -9.14 8.22
C GLN A 60 11.41 -9.45 7.44
N ARG A 61 10.83 -8.49 6.71
CA ARG A 61 9.63 -8.70 5.87
C ARG A 61 9.88 -9.66 4.70
N LYS A 62 11.10 -9.75 4.18
CA LYS A 62 11.47 -10.78 3.20
C LYS A 62 11.48 -12.18 3.83
N LYS A 63 11.99 -12.31 5.06
CA LYS A 63 12.05 -13.58 5.79
C LYS A 63 10.69 -14.01 6.33
N GLN A 64 9.92 -13.07 6.86
CA GLN A 64 8.60 -13.25 7.45
C GLN A 64 7.67 -12.15 6.93
N PRO A 65 7.02 -12.37 5.77
CA PRO A 65 6.09 -11.41 5.23
C PRO A 65 4.88 -11.25 6.14
N VAL A 66 4.41 -10.02 6.32
CA VAL A 66 3.20 -9.70 7.10
C VAL A 66 1.98 -10.08 6.25
N ASN A 67 1.59 -11.34 6.32
CA ASN A 67 0.43 -11.90 5.63
C ASN A 67 -0.36 -12.81 6.59
N ALA A 68 -1.54 -13.27 6.19
CA ALA A 68 -2.39 -14.09 7.05
C ALA A 68 -1.79 -15.44 7.47
N THR A 69 -0.72 -15.91 6.81
CA THR A 69 0.00 -17.12 7.20
C THR A 69 0.91 -16.85 8.40
N ASN A 70 1.60 -15.71 8.43
CA ASN A 70 2.63 -15.40 9.42
C ASN A 70 2.19 -14.39 10.49
N SER A 71 1.06 -13.69 10.29
CA SER A 71 0.55 -12.67 11.21
C SER A 71 -0.89 -12.98 11.65
N PRO A 72 -1.15 -13.10 12.97
CA PRO A 72 -2.49 -13.38 13.49
C PRO A 72 -3.46 -12.22 13.25
N ASP A 73 -2.97 -10.98 13.26
CA ASP A 73 -3.79 -9.79 13.01
C ASP A 73 -4.25 -9.74 11.55
N GLU A 74 -3.35 -9.98 10.60
CA GLU A 74 -3.73 -10.06 9.18
C GLU A 74 -4.65 -11.25 8.91
N LYS A 75 -4.47 -12.38 9.61
CA LYS A 75 -5.39 -13.51 9.55
C LYS A 75 -6.78 -13.12 10.01
N ARG A 76 -6.91 -12.39 11.13
CA ARG A 76 -8.18 -11.89 11.65
C ARG A 76 -8.84 -10.92 10.67
N LYS A 77 -8.10 -9.91 10.20
CA LYS A 77 -8.60 -8.96 9.19
C LYS A 77 -9.08 -9.67 7.94
N GLN A 78 -8.35 -10.67 7.46
CA GLN A 78 -8.75 -11.45 6.30
C GLN A 78 -10.02 -12.25 6.59
N HIS A 79 -10.12 -12.92 7.74
CA HIS A 79 -11.31 -13.65 8.16
C HIS A 79 -12.55 -12.76 8.16
N GLU A 80 -12.47 -11.56 8.74
CA GLU A 80 -13.57 -10.59 8.76
C GLU A 80 -14.03 -10.16 7.36
N VAL A 81 -13.11 -10.04 6.37
CA VAL A 81 -13.49 -9.76 4.97
C VAL A 81 -14.33 -10.92 4.43
N PHE A 82 -13.84 -12.15 4.60
CA PHE A 82 -14.49 -13.34 4.04
C PHE A 82 -15.83 -13.62 4.71
N GLU A 83 -15.92 -13.42 6.03
CA GLU A 83 -17.15 -13.57 6.79
C GLU A 83 -18.21 -12.56 6.35
N LEU A 84 -17.83 -11.29 6.16
CA LEU A 84 -18.76 -10.28 5.64
C LEU A 84 -19.20 -10.62 4.20
N ALA A 85 -18.27 -11.05 3.35
CA ALA A 85 -18.60 -11.47 1.98
C ALA A 85 -19.57 -12.66 1.96
N ALA A 86 -19.39 -13.63 2.86
CA ALA A 86 -20.29 -14.77 3.02
C ALA A 86 -21.68 -14.31 3.45
N ARG A 87 -21.78 -13.40 4.44
CA ARG A 87 -23.07 -12.84 4.88
C ARG A 87 -23.81 -12.12 3.76
N MET A 88 -23.12 -11.26 2.99
CA MET A 88 -23.72 -10.57 1.84
C MET A 88 -24.26 -11.56 0.80
N ALA A 89 -23.52 -12.64 0.54
CA ALA A 89 -23.95 -13.65 -0.41
C ALA A 89 -25.13 -14.49 0.14
N GLU A 90 -25.16 -14.82 1.42
CA GLU A 90 -26.33 -15.47 2.04
C GLU A 90 -27.56 -14.56 1.98
N THR A 91 -27.43 -13.25 2.21
CA THR A 91 -28.51 -12.29 2.00
C THR A 91 -29.02 -12.35 0.55
N LEU A 92 -28.12 -12.27 -0.44
CA LEU A 92 -28.45 -12.38 -1.87
C LEU A 92 -29.27 -13.63 -2.19
N TYR A 93 -28.85 -14.81 -1.70
CA TYR A 93 -29.49 -16.08 -2.04
C TYR A 93 -30.69 -16.45 -1.16
N SER A 94 -30.90 -15.72 -0.07
CA SER A 94 -32.12 -15.82 0.73
C SER A 94 -33.27 -15.02 0.13
N MET A 95 -32.97 -13.97 -0.66
CA MET A 95 -33.99 -13.19 -1.35
C MET A 95 -34.61 -13.92 -2.55
N PRO A 96 -35.89 -13.62 -2.87
CA PRO A 96 -36.52 -14.03 -4.11
C PRO A 96 -35.75 -13.54 -5.36
N PRO A 97 -35.74 -14.30 -6.47
CA PRO A 97 -34.94 -13.97 -7.65
C PRO A 97 -35.13 -12.55 -8.20
N PHE A 98 -36.36 -12.03 -8.17
CA PHE A 98 -36.69 -10.71 -8.70
C PHE A 98 -36.12 -9.54 -7.87
N GLN A 99 -35.78 -9.75 -6.60
CA GLN A 99 -35.20 -8.72 -5.72
C GLN A 99 -33.67 -8.69 -5.77
N ARG A 100 -33.04 -9.75 -6.30
CA ARG A 100 -31.58 -9.92 -6.25
C ARG A 100 -30.82 -8.86 -7.04
N LEU A 101 -31.39 -8.41 -8.17
CA LEU A 101 -30.74 -7.40 -9.01
C LEU A 101 -30.64 -6.06 -8.28
N GLY A 102 -31.73 -5.59 -7.65
CA GLY A 102 -31.72 -4.36 -6.85
C GLY A 102 -30.73 -4.42 -5.69
N TYR A 103 -30.64 -5.56 -4.99
CA TYR A 103 -29.64 -5.73 -3.95
C TYR A 103 -28.18 -5.66 -4.47
N ILE A 104 -27.90 -6.29 -5.62
CA ILE A 104 -26.54 -6.22 -6.21
C ILE A 104 -26.22 -4.80 -6.64
N GLU A 105 -27.18 -4.09 -7.23
CA GLU A 105 -27.04 -2.68 -7.60
C GLU A 105 -26.70 -1.80 -6.41
N GLU A 106 -27.47 -1.91 -5.31
CA GLU A 106 -27.22 -1.18 -4.07
C GLU A 106 -25.81 -1.46 -3.52
N VAL A 107 -25.38 -2.72 -3.54
CA VAL A 107 -24.04 -3.14 -3.09
C VAL A 107 -22.93 -2.50 -3.96
N VAL A 108 -23.12 -2.45 -5.28
CA VAL A 108 -22.17 -1.82 -6.20
C VAL A 108 -22.13 -0.31 -5.98
N GLN A 109 -23.27 0.35 -5.85
CA GLN A 109 -23.35 1.79 -5.60
C GLN A 109 -22.73 2.16 -4.25
N LEU A 110 -23.00 1.37 -3.20
CA LEU A 110 -22.38 1.54 -1.89
C LEU A 110 -20.85 1.44 -1.97
N ALA A 111 -20.33 0.48 -2.73
CA ALA A 111 -18.89 0.35 -2.96
C ALA A 111 -18.31 1.51 -3.77
N ARG A 112 -19.04 2.02 -4.76
CA ARG A 112 -18.64 3.13 -5.64
C ARG A 112 -18.62 4.46 -4.91
N SER A 113 -19.61 4.73 -4.05
CA SER A 113 -19.69 5.94 -3.21
C SER A 113 -18.46 6.18 -2.33
N GLY A 114 -17.75 5.11 -1.95
CA GLY A 114 -16.57 5.18 -1.08
C GLY A 114 -16.89 5.19 0.41
N ASN A 115 -18.17 5.31 0.79
CA ASN A 115 -18.62 5.30 2.19
C ASN A 115 -18.33 3.97 2.89
N CYS A 116 -18.27 2.86 2.13
CA CYS A 116 -17.97 1.53 2.67
C CYS A 116 -16.74 0.91 1.99
N PRO A 117 -15.51 1.26 2.44
CA PRO A 117 -14.28 0.75 1.84
C PRO A 117 -14.15 -0.77 1.94
N ARG A 118 -14.79 -1.38 2.94
CA ARG A 118 -14.81 -2.84 3.11
C ARG A 118 -15.59 -3.57 2.02
N VAL A 119 -16.73 -3.01 1.60
CA VAL A 119 -17.53 -3.56 0.50
C VAL A 119 -16.73 -3.46 -0.81
N ARG A 120 -16.11 -2.31 -1.07
CA ARG A 120 -15.18 -2.15 -2.19
C ARG A 120 -14.03 -3.17 -2.16
N GLN A 121 -13.44 -3.42 -0.99
CA GLN A 121 -12.41 -4.44 -0.83
C GLN A 121 -12.93 -5.84 -1.22
N ILE A 122 -14.13 -6.22 -0.74
CA ILE A 122 -14.76 -7.51 -1.04
C ILE A 122 -15.01 -7.66 -2.55
N LEU A 123 -15.67 -6.68 -3.17
CA LEU A 123 -16.04 -6.75 -4.58
C LEU A 123 -14.83 -6.79 -5.51
N THR A 124 -13.71 -6.17 -5.11
CA THR A 124 -12.50 -6.13 -5.93
C THR A 124 -11.48 -7.23 -5.59
N MET A 125 -11.78 -8.11 -4.63
CA MET A 125 -10.86 -9.17 -4.21
C MET A 125 -10.77 -10.29 -5.26
N PRO A 126 -9.58 -10.55 -5.85
CA PRO A 126 -9.44 -11.57 -6.89
C PRO A 126 -9.87 -12.97 -6.46
N ALA A 127 -9.63 -13.31 -5.19
CA ALA A 127 -10.01 -14.60 -4.61
C ALA A 127 -11.53 -14.82 -4.54
N LEU A 128 -12.35 -13.76 -4.63
CA LEU A 128 -13.81 -13.86 -4.69
C LEU A 128 -14.34 -13.65 -6.10
N ILE A 129 -13.70 -12.84 -6.95
CA ILE A 129 -14.09 -12.68 -8.36
C ILE A 129 -13.81 -13.97 -9.14
N ARG A 130 -12.64 -14.58 -8.92
CA ARG A 130 -12.20 -15.84 -9.53
C ARG A 130 -11.83 -16.84 -8.44
N PRO A 131 -12.82 -17.34 -7.68
CA PRO A 131 -12.58 -18.26 -6.58
C PRO A 131 -12.06 -19.60 -7.09
N ASN A 132 -11.12 -20.19 -6.35
CA ASN A 132 -10.68 -21.55 -6.61
C ASN A 132 -11.86 -22.51 -6.30
N PRO A 133 -12.30 -23.34 -7.26
CA PRO A 133 -13.46 -24.23 -7.10
C PRO A 133 -13.30 -25.29 -5.99
N ASP A 134 -12.07 -25.66 -5.64
CA ASP A 134 -11.79 -26.66 -4.60
C ASP A 134 -12.03 -26.08 -3.20
N LYS A 135 -11.98 -24.76 -3.06
CA LYS A 135 -12.19 -24.06 -1.80
C LYS A 135 -13.68 -23.80 -1.56
N LYS A 136 -14.42 -24.86 -1.22
CA LYS A 136 -15.88 -24.82 -1.00
C LYS A 136 -16.35 -23.70 -0.05
N HIS A 137 -15.57 -23.40 1.00
CA HIS A 137 -15.89 -22.36 1.97
C HIS A 137 -15.99 -20.93 1.39
N LEU A 138 -15.47 -20.70 0.18
CA LEU A 138 -15.60 -19.41 -0.51
C LEU A 138 -16.98 -19.21 -1.14
N PHE A 139 -17.69 -20.32 -1.40
CA PHE A 139 -19.00 -20.30 -2.05
C PHE A 139 -20.11 -20.35 -0.98
N PRO A 140 -21.21 -19.62 -1.18
CA PRO A 140 -22.37 -19.70 -0.29
C PRO A 140 -22.87 -21.13 -0.21
N ARG A 141 -23.25 -21.56 1.00
CA ARG A 141 -23.69 -22.93 1.29
C ARG A 141 -22.71 -24.04 0.84
N GLY A 142 -21.44 -23.69 0.63
CA GLY A 142 -20.41 -24.63 0.18
C GLY A 142 -20.60 -25.14 -1.26
N CYS A 143 -21.47 -24.51 -2.06
CA CYS A 143 -21.87 -25.02 -3.37
C CYS A 143 -21.59 -24.02 -4.49
N ARG A 144 -20.91 -24.49 -5.55
CA ARG A 144 -20.50 -23.69 -6.71
C ARG A 144 -21.67 -23.16 -7.55
N SER A 145 -22.86 -23.74 -7.40
CA SER A 145 -24.08 -23.25 -8.05
C SER A 145 -24.47 -21.87 -7.53
N TYR A 146 -24.09 -21.54 -6.29
CA TYR A 146 -24.18 -20.19 -5.74
C TYR A 146 -22.86 -19.48 -5.98
N CYS A 147 -22.91 -18.40 -6.74
CA CYS A 147 -21.73 -17.58 -7.01
C CYS A 147 -21.36 -16.78 -5.76
N THR A 148 -20.12 -16.34 -5.65
CA THR A 148 -19.76 -15.38 -4.59
C THR A 148 -20.47 -14.04 -4.83
N ILE A 149 -20.56 -13.20 -3.79
CA ILE A 149 -21.09 -11.85 -3.95
C ILE A 149 -20.29 -11.04 -5.01
N SER A 150 -18.97 -11.20 -5.05
CA SER A 150 -18.12 -10.51 -6.02
C SER A 150 -18.32 -11.02 -7.45
N GLN A 151 -18.56 -12.33 -7.65
CA GLN A 151 -18.93 -12.88 -8.96
C GLN A 151 -20.29 -12.38 -9.43
N ALA A 152 -21.27 -12.33 -8.53
CA ALA A 152 -22.61 -11.81 -8.84
C ALA A 152 -22.54 -10.33 -9.25
N ALA A 153 -21.79 -9.52 -8.49
CA ALA A 153 -21.57 -8.11 -8.81
C ALA A 153 -20.79 -7.91 -10.12
N ASP A 154 -19.75 -8.71 -10.39
CA ASP A 154 -18.99 -8.62 -11.64
C ASP A 154 -19.87 -8.94 -12.86
N ARG A 155 -20.69 -9.99 -12.78
CA ARG A 155 -21.66 -10.30 -13.84
C ARG A 155 -22.71 -9.20 -14.03
N TYR A 156 -23.20 -8.63 -12.93
CA TYR A 156 -24.10 -7.49 -12.99
C TYR A 156 -23.45 -6.33 -13.75
N CYS A 157 -22.28 -5.87 -13.33
CA CYS A 157 -21.59 -4.76 -14.00
C CYS A 157 -21.24 -5.01 -15.48
N LEU A 158 -21.02 -6.27 -15.88
CA LEU A 158 -20.78 -6.66 -17.27
C LEU A 158 -22.06 -6.61 -18.13
N ILE A 159 -23.23 -6.89 -17.56
CA ILE A 159 -24.52 -6.92 -18.28
C ILE A 159 -25.21 -5.55 -18.20
N SER A 160 -24.92 -4.76 -17.16
CA SER A 160 -25.39 -3.38 -17.03
C SER A 160 -24.79 -2.47 -18.11
N PRO A 161 -25.36 -1.27 -18.32
CA PRO A 161 -24.83 -0.29 -19.26
C PRO A 161 -23.38 0.17 -19.01
N TRP A 162 -22.80 -0.10 -17.84
CA TRP A 162 -21.35 0.08 -17.61
C TRP A 162 -20.49 -0.80 -18.52
N ASN A 163 -20.97 -1.99 -18.89
CA ASN A 163 -20.27 -2.99 -19.71
C ASN A 163 -18.79 -3.18 -19.28
N SER A 164 -18.56 -3.30 -17.98
CA SER A 164 -17.20 -3.36 -17.42
C SER A 164 -17.16 -4.19 -16.16
N GLY A 165 -15.96 -4.69 -15.82
CA GLY A 165 -15.79 -5.46 -14.58
C GLY A 165 -16.01 -4.61 -13.34
N VAL A 166 -16.45 -5.24 -12.25
CA VAL A 166 -16.81 -4.55 -10.99
C VAL A 166 -15.66 -3.69 -10.45
N ALA A 167 -14.42 -4.12 -10.64
CA ALA A 167 -13.25 -3.36 -10.19
C ALA A 167 -13.05 -2.03 -10.93
N ALA A 168 -13.45 -1.92 -12.20
CA ALA A 168 -13.38 -0.67 -12.94
C ALA A 168 -14.50 0.28 -12.51
N VAL A 169 -15.72 -0.26 -12.38
CA VAL A 169 -16.91 0.49 -11.96
C VAL A 169 -16.74 1.08 -10.56
N VAL A 170 -16.38 0.25 -9.58
CA VAL A 170 -16.28 0.66 -8.17
C VAL A 170 -15.10 1.61 -7.91
N ARG A 171 -14.06 1.57 -8.75
CA ARG A 171 -12.91 2.49 -8.67
C ARG A 171 -13.14 3.80 -9.45
N GLY A 172 -14.33 4.01 -10.01
CA GLY A 172 -14.66 5.22 -10.77
C GLY A 172 -13.91 5.36 -12.09
N LYS A 173 -13.41 4.26 -12.67
CA LYS A 173 -12.75 4.30 -13.98
C LYS A 173 -13.73 4.40 -15.15
N VAL A 174 -15.00 4.13 -14.88
CA VAL A 174 -16.10 4.17 -15.85
C VAL A 174 -17.13 5.18 -15.35
N SER A 175 -17.60 6.04 -16.24
CA SER A 175 -18.64 7.04 -15.95
C SER A 175 -19.95 6.36 -15.55
N GLU A 176 -20.83 7.12 -14.91
CA GLU A 176 -22.19 6.64 -14.68
C GLU A 176 -22.88 6.44 -16.04
N PRO A 177 -23.60 5.33 -16.24
CA PRO A 177 -24.35 5.15 -17.46
C PRO A 177 -25.49 6.17 -17.53
N PRO A 178 -25.92 6.54 -18.75
CA PRO A 178 -27.09 7.39 -18.91
C PRO A 178 -28.33 6.64 -18.39
N THR A 179 -29.01 7.22 -17.41
CA THR A 179 -30.21 6.63 -16.76
C THR A 179 -31.43 6.54 -17.70
N GLY A 180 -31.33 7.07 -18.92
CA GLY A 180 -32.46 7.17 -19.86
C GLY A 180 -33.49 8.25 -19.46
N GLU A 181 -33.22 8.99 -18.39
CA GLU A 181 -33.99 10.17 -18.01
C GLU A 181 -33.76 11.28 -19.05
N ILE A 182 -34.85 11.79 -19.62
CA ILE A 182 -34.81 12.94 -20.54
C ILE A 182 -34.53 14.16 -19.66
N ASN A 183 -33.30 14.68 -19.69
CA ASN A 183 -33.00 15.95 -19.03
C ASN A 183 -33.84 17.04 -19.70
N GLU A 184 -34.78 17.64 -18.96
CA GLU A 184 -35.68 18.71 -19.44
C GLU A 184 -34.92 19.90 -20.08
N VAL A 185 -33.63 20.07 -19.73
CA VAL A 185 -32.73 21.07 -20.32
C VAL A 185 -32.52 20.86 -21.83
N MET A 186 -32.65 19.64 -22.36
CA MET A 186 -32.59 19.37 -23.80
C MET A 186 -33.93 19.57 -24.52
N ALA A 187 -35.05 19.60 -23.80
CA ALA A 187 -36.37 19.79 -24.39
C ALA A 187 -36.69 21.25 -24.75
N LEU A 188 -35.95 22.21 -24.18
CA LEU A 188 -36.08 23.66 -24.49
C LEU A 188 -35.17 24.12 -25.63
N ALA A 189 -34.38 23.21 -26.22
CA ALA A 189 -33.46 23.49 -27.32
C ALA A 189 -33.89 22.85 -28.66
N ALA A 190 -35.10 22.28 -28.72
CA ALA A 190 -35.74 21.77 -29.94
C ALA A 190 -36.99 22.59 -30.25
#